data_AF-A0A174EG71-F1
#
_entry.id   AF-A0A174EG71-F1
#
_cell.length_a   1.000
_cell.length_b   1.000
_cell.length_c   1.000
_cell.angle_alpha   90.00
_cell.angle_beta   90.00
_cell.angle_gamma   90.00
#
_symmetry.space_group_name_H-M   'P 1'
#
loop_
_entity.id
_entity.type
_entity.pdbx_description
1 polymer ?
#
loop_
_entity_poly.entity_id
_entity_poly.type
_entity_poly.pdbx_seq_one_letter_code
_entity_poly.pdbx_strand_id
1 'polypeptide(L)'
;MNRRSKPVTRKGLEEQIGRTLCSRAESIQVTSADTERMRHSVHRKIEEESGMRKWNMKRVFVVAAAVCVLGTITAVAAGKVVYTSGGGSHLDDFTYDKLGEMETKLGYTTNAPETFSNGYRFDMGMPIHQDAMDQDGNVIKSTEGFSLNYKKDGNQDVLITVQGTSLYDEEGQPDQTFDHNGITLNYTRDQYRFVPPDYQVSDEEKAKEAAGELYISYGSDKVQDKVAQSMLWKDGEKVYIITAMDNPMTARDMAQMAGELIDNKQ
;
A
#
# COMPACT_ATOMS: atom_id res chain seq x y z
N MET A 1 55.90 -23.89 10.30
CA MET A 1 55.13 -22.66 10.62
C MET A 1 53.64 -22.99 10.56
N ASN A 2 53.01 -23.18 11.73
CA ASN A 2 51.60 -23.59 11.87
C ASN A 2 50.70 -22.34 11.97
N ARG A 3 49.90 -22.05 10.93
CA ARG A 3 48.76 -21.11 11.06
C ARG A 3 47.57 -21.87 11.64
N ARG A 4 47.36 -21.74 12.95
CA ARG A 4 46.09 -22.14 13.59
C ARG A 4 45.00 -21.14 13.21
N SER A 5 44.01 -21.57 12.44
CA SER A 5 42.75 -20.86 12.25
C SER A 5 42.04 -20.73 13.60
N LYS A 6 41.70 -19.50 14.00
CA LYS A 6 40.92 -19.25 15.22
C LYS A 6 39.53 -19.93 15.11
N PRO A 7 39.00 -20.52 16.18
CA PRO A 7 37.68 -21.13 16.15
C PRO A 7 36.62 -20.04 15.95
N VAL A 8 35.82 -20.19 14.90
CA VAL A 8 34.67 -19.31 14.63
C VAL A 8 33.64 -19.56 15.73
N THR A 9 33.30 -18.51 16.49
CA THR A 9 32.25 -18.59 17.51
C THR A 9 30.89 -18.71 16.81
N ARG A 10 29.93 -19.40 17.44
CA ARG A 10 28.56 -19.55 16.91
C ARG A 10 27.95 -18.21 16.47
N LYS A 11 28.18 -17.16 17.27
CA LYS A 11 27.77 -15.78 16.97
C LYS A 11 28.45 -15.23 15.70
N GLY A 12 29.74 -15.49 15.50
CA GLY A 12 30.46 -15.08 14.28
C GLY A 12 29.99 -15.83 13.03
N LEU A 13 29.56 -17.09 13.17
CA LEU A 13 28.96 -17.86 12.09
C LEU A 13 27.57 -17.34 11.74
N GLU A 14 26.73 -17.06 12.73
CA GLU A 14 25.38 -16.48 12.53
C GLU A 14 25.46 -15.09 11.85
N GLU A 15 26.42 -14.25 12.25
CA GLU A 15 26.66 -12.96 11.59
C GLU A 15 27.15 -13.10 10.14
N GLN A 16 27.97 -14.12 9.85
CA GLN A 16 28.40 -14.40 8.48
C GLN A 16 27.26 -14.94 7.62
N ILE A 17 26.42 -15.82 8.17
CA ILE A 17 25.22 -16.33 7.48
C ILE A 17 24.27 -15.17 7.20
N GLY A 18 23.99 -14.30 8.19
CA GLY A 18 23.14 -13.12 8.02
C GLY A 18 23.65 -12.21 6.90
N ARG A 19 24.94 -11.84 6.93
CA ARG A 19 25.55 -11.01 5.88
C ARG A 19 25.50 -11.67 4.49
N THR A 20 25.72 -12.98 4.42
CA THR A 20 25.70 -13.72 3.14
C THR A 20 24.28 -13.82 2.59
N LEU A 21 23.28 -14.04 3.45
CA LEU A 21 21.87 -14.08 3.06
C LEU A 21 21.38 -12.70 2.61
N CYS A 22 21.71 -11.62 3.33
CA CYS A 22 21.39 -10.25 2.91
C CYS A 22 22.02 -9.92 1.55
N SER A 23 23.33 -10.18 1.38
CA SER A 23 24.03 -9.95 0.11
C SER A 23 23.46 -10.78 -1.05
N ARG A 24 23.04 -12.03 -0.78
CA ARG A 24 22.38 -12.87 -1.79
C ARG A 24 20.98 -12.34 -2.11
N ALA A 25 20.19 -11.93 -1.11
CA ALA A 25 18.86 -11.39 -1.30
C ALA A 25 18.88 -10.10 -2.14
N GLU A 26 19.84 -9.22 -1.89
CA GLU A 26 20.09 -8.00 -2.70
C GLU A 26 20.41 -8.30 -4.17
N SER A 27 20.93 -9.50 -4.47
CA SER A 27 21.26 -9.94 -5.83
C SER A 27 20.13 -10.71 -6.54
N ILE A 28 19.01 -11.00 -5.85
CA ILE A 28 17.87 -11.68 -6.45
C ILE A 28 17.09 -10.65 -7.28
N GLN A 29 17.21 -10.78 -8.60
CA GLN A 29 16.33 -10.12 -9.54
C GLN A 29 14.98 -10.85 -9.54
N VAL A 30 13.97 -10.27 -8.89
CA VAL A 30 12.59 -10.76 -8.97
C VAL A 30 12.03 -10.30 -10.30
N THR A 31 11.72 -11.23 -11.20
CA THR A 31 11.13 -10.88 -12.49
C THR A 31 9.63 -10.57 -12.34
N SER A 32 9.04 -9.82 -13.28
CA SER A 32 7.59 -9.60 -13.31
C SER A 32 6.79 -10.92 -13.30
N ALA A 33 7.30 -11.96 -13.97
CA ALA A 33 6.70 -13.29 -13.96
C ALA A 33 6.81 -14.00 -12.60
N ASP A 34 7.83 -13.70 -11.79
CA ASP A 34 7.96 -14.20 -10.42
C ASP A 34 7.01 -13.45 -9.49
N THR A 35 6.87 -12.14 -9.67
CA THR A 35 5.87 -11.32 -8.98
C THR A 35 4.46 -11.79 -9.27
N GLU A 36 4.12 -12.04 -10.54
CA GLU A 36 2.80 -12.58 -10.92
C GLU A 36 2.58 -13.98 -10.35
N ARG A 37 3.59 -14.85 -10.34
CA ARG A 37 3.48 -16.16 -9.70
C ARG A 37 3.29 -16.07 -8.19
N MET A 38 3.98 -15.14 -7.52
CA MET A 38 3.78 -14.87 -6.10
C MET A 38 2.38 -14.30 -5.84
N ARG A 39 1.93 -13.35 -6.66
CA ARG A 39 0.61 -12.72 -6.59
C ARG A 39 -0.50 -13.74 -6.79
N HIS A 40 -0.44 -14.55 -7.84
CA HIS A 40 -1.39 -15.64 -8.06
C HIS A 40 -1.34 -16.68 -6.93
N SER A 41 -0.17 -16.96 -6.37
CA SER A 41 -0.05 -17.87 -5.22
C SER A 41 -0.67 -17.29 -3.95
N VAL A 42 -0.69 -15.97 -3.76
CA VAL A 42 -1.35 -15.31 -2.63
C VAL A 42 -2.86 -15.31 -2.84
N HIS A 43 -3.35 -14.88 -4.01
CA HIS A 43 -4.79 -14.85 -4.32
C HIS A 43 -5.42 -16.24 -4.25
N ARG A 44 -4.78 -17.25 -4.86
CA ARG A 44 -5.26 -18.65 -4.78
C ARG A 44 -5.37 -19.14 -3.33
N LYS A 45 -4.47 -18.73 -2.44
CA LYS A 45 -4.54 -19.11 -1.03
C LYS A 45 -5.69 -18.42 -0.28
N ILE A 46 -5.97 -17.17 -0.60
CA ILE A 46 -7.12 -16.43 -0.04
C ILE A 46 -8.45 -17.06 -0.49
N GLU A 47 -8.55 -17.46 -1.77
CA GLU A 47 -9.70 -18.19 -2.29
C GLU A 47 -9.86 -19.58 -1.65
N GLU A 48 -8.77 -20.35 -1.52
CA GLU A 48 -8.79 -21.68 -0.88
C GLU A 48 -9.19 -21.60 0.61
N GLU A 49 -8.84 -20.52 1.33
CA GLU A 49 -9.21 -20.30 2.73
C GLU A 49 -10.67 -19.85 2.91
N SER A 50 -11.22 -19.05 1.99
CA SER A 50 -12.65 -18.67 2.00
C SER A 50 -13.58 -19.82 1.57
N GLY A 51 -13.07 -20.81 0.83
CA GLY A 51 -13.85 -21.85 0.17
C GLY A 51 -14.07 -23.18 0.92
N MET A 52 -13.47 -23.46 2.09
CA MET A 52 -13.56 -24.80 2.69
C MET A 52 -13.93 -24.85 4.18
N ARG A 53 -15.23 -25.14 4.38
CA ARG A 53 -15.78 -25.80 5.56
C ARG A 53 -15.06 -27.14 5.81
N LYS A 54 -14.37 -27.23 6.95
CA LYS A 54 -13.89 -28.44 7.67
C LYS A 54 -12.79 -29.29 7.00
N TRP A 55 -11.52 -29.02 7.32
CA TRP A 55 -10.51 -30.10 7.49
C TRP A 55 -9.37 -29.68 8.44
N ASN A 56 -8.90 -30.64 9.24
CA ASN A 56 -7.97 -30.53 10.37
C ASN A 56 -6.66 -29.73 10.13
N MET A 57 -6.51 -28.69 10.94
CA MET A 57 -5.40 -27.74 11.01
C MET A 57 -4.13 -28.38 11.60
N LYS A 58 -3.15 -28.74 10.75
CA LYS A 58 -1.73 -28.78 11.13
C LYS A 58 -0.86 -28.38 9.94
N ARG A 59 -0.31 -27.17 10.04
CA ARG A 59 0.83 -26.61 9.28
C ARG A 59 0.45 -26.05 7.89
N VAL A 60 0.54 -24.73 7.73
CA VAL A 60 1.65 -24.01 7.07
C VAL A 60 1.22 -22.54 6.93
N PHE A 61 1.96 -21.63 7.57
CA PHE A 61 1.83 -20.18 7.46
C PHE A 61 2.40 -19.69 6.12
N VAL A 62 1.76 -18.71 5.49
CA VAL A 62 2.46 -17.76 4.60
C VAL A 62 1.97 -16.34 4.88
N VAL A 63 2.91 -15.55 5.36
CA VAL A 63 2.91 -14.11 5.57
C VAL A 63 3.14 -13.42 4.22
N ALA A 64 2.38 -12.37 3.94
CA ALA A 64 2.79 -11.30 3.05
C ALA A 64 2.11 -10.01 3.53
N ALA A 65 2.87 -9.20 4.28
CA ALA A 65 2.52 -7.82 4.56
C ALA A 65 2.72 -7.01 3.27
N ALA A 66 1.67 -6.94 2.45
CA ALA A 66 1.50 -5.86 1.51
C ALA A 66 0.52 -4.89 2.14
N VAL A 67 0.92 -3.62 2.27
CA VAL A 67 -0.02 -2.53 2.55
C VAL A 67 -0.99 -2.49 1.37
N CYS A 68 -2.11 -3.20 1.49
CA CYS A 68 -3.18 -3.13 0.52
C CYS A 68 -3.76 -1.71 0.57
N VAL A 69 -3.64 -0.98 -0.53
CA VAL A 69 -4.30 0.31 -0.71
C VAL A 69 -5.82 0.07 -0.78
N LEU A 70 -6.44 0.21 0.39
CA LEU A 70 -7.76 0.81 0.71
C LEU A 70 -8.99 0.42 -0.12
N GLY A 71 -10.01 -0.06 0.61
CA GLY A 71 -11.42 -0.04 0.24
C GLY A 71 -12.05 -1.43 0.14
N THR A 72 -12.59 -1.96 1.24
CA THR A 72 -13.61 -3.02 1.12
C THR A 72 -14.88 -2.37 0.56
N ILE A 73 -15.37 -2.84 -0.59
CA ILE A 73 -16.75 -2.56 -0.99
C ILE A 73 -17.50 -3.88 -1.08
N THR A 74 -18.37 -4.11 -0.11
CA THR A 74 -19.45 -5.08 -0.18
C THR A 74 -20.52 -4.58 -1.15
N ALA A 75 -20.49 -5.01 -2.41
CA ALA A 75 -21.68 -5.13 -3.25
C ALA A 75 -21.41 -6.04 -4.45
N VAL A 76 -21.84 -7.30 -4.33
CA VAL A 76 -21.77 -8.32 -5.37
C VAL A 76 -22.76 -8.01 -6.49
N ALA A 77 -22.24 -7.53 -7.62
CA ALA A 77 -22.87 -7.61 -8.94
C ALA A 77 -21.80 -8.07 -9.93
N ALA A 78 -22.11 -9.07 -10.76
CA ALA A 78 -21.19 -9.61 -11.76
C ALA A 78 -20.66 -8.47 -12.67
N GLY A 79 -19.34 -8.34 -12.77
CA GLY A 79 -18.67 -7.31 -13.57
C GLY A 79 -18.16 -6.08 -12.81
N LYS A 80 -18.37 -5.97 -11.49
CA LYS A 80 -17.76 -4.93 -10.64
C LYS A 80 -16.39 -5.36 -10.11
N VAL A 81 -15.49 -4.40 -9.89
CA VAL A 81 -14.22 -4.60 -9.18
C VAL A 81 -14.49 -5.18 -7.80
N VAL A 82 -13.92 -6.35 -7.51
CA VAL A 82 -14.07 -7.03 -6.21
C VAL A 82 -12.75 -7.08 -5.45
N TYR A 83 -11.63 -7.12 -6.16
CA TYR A 83 -10.30 -7.10 -5.56
C TYR A 83 -9.43 -6.07 -6.27
N THR A 84 -8.52 -5.44 -5.52
CA THR A 84 -7.39 -4.74 -6.09
C THR A 84 -6.10 -5.36 -5.59
N SER A 85 -5.10 -5.38 -6.45
CA SER A 85 -3.75 -5.76 -6.07
C SER A 85 -2.79 -4.72 -6.61
N GLY A 86 -1.76 -4.41 -5.84
CA GLY A 86 -0.77 -3.41 -6.19
C GLY A 86 0.61 -3.84 -5.75
N GLY A 87 1.62 -3.44 -6.50
CA GLY A 87 3.01 -3.75 -6.18
C GLY A 87 3.99 -2.80 -6.86
N GLY A 88 5.12 -2.63 -6.21
CA GLY A 88 6.32 -1.98 -6.74
C GLY A 88 7.54 -2.73 -6.23
N SER A 89 8.71 -2.35 -6.73
CA SER A 89 9.98 -2.97 -6.35
C SER A 89 10.90 -1.91 -5.76
N HIS A 90 11.45 -2.18 -4.57
CA HIS A 90 12.46 -1.32 -3.96
C HIS A 90 13.75 -1.17 -4.79
N LEU A 91 13.95 -2.03 -5.79
CA LEU A 91 15.05 -1.87 -6.75
C LEU A 91 14.83 -0.67 -7.68
N ASP A 92 13.58 -0.21 -7.81
CA ASP A 92 13.17 0.91 -8.65
C ASP A 92 12.91 2.18 -7.83
N ASP A 93 13.31 2.18 -6.55
CA ASP A 93 13.22 3.35 -5.67
C ASP A 93 14.10 4.49 -6.21
N PHE A 94 13.59 5.72 -6.10
CA PHE A 94 14.28 6.91 -6.57
C PHE A 94 14.14 8.09 -5.60
N THR A 95 15.15 8.97 -5.63
CA THR A 95 15.19 10.24 -4.89
C THR A 95 14.58 11.38 -5.70
N TYR A 96 14.24 12.50 -5.06
CA TYR A 96 13.51 13.60 -5.70
C TYR A 96 14.19 14.16 -6.96
N ASP A 97 15.52 14.22 -7.02
CA ASP A 97 16.28 14.67 -8.20
C ASP A 97 16.04 13.80 -9.45
N LYS A 98 15.53 12.59 -9.27
CA LYS A 98 15.16 11.65 -10.32
C LYS A 98 13.67 11.65 -10.67
N LEU A 99 12.83 12.37 -9.93
CA LEU A 99 11.39 12.39 -10.15
C LEU A 99 11.04 12.76 -11.60
N GLY A 100 11.55 13.88 -12.12
CA GLY A 100 11.25 14.31 -13.49
C GLY A 100 11.72 13.33 -14.58
N GLU A 101 12.83 12.62 -14.34
CA GLU A 101 13.30 11.55 -15.24
C GLU A 101 12.30 10.38 -15.25
N MET A 102 11.83 9.98 -14.07
CA MET A 102 10.87 8.89 -13.91
C MET A 102 9.48 9.25 -14.45
N GLU A 103 9.01 10.47 -14.19
CA GLU A 103 7.77 11.02 -14.75
C GLU A 103 7.79 11.00 -16.28
N THR A 104 8.92 11.40 -16.88
CA THR A 104 9.11 11.34 -18.33
C THR A 104 9.11 9.90 -18.84
N LYS A 105 9.79 8.99 -18.13
CA LYS A 105 9.90 7.58 -18.51
C LYS A 105 8.54 6.87 -18.51
N LEU A 106 7.69 7.18 -17.53
CA LEU A 106 6.37 6.56 -17.38
C LEU A 106 5.25 7.37 -18.05
N GLY A 107 5.52 8.62 -18.46
CA GLY A 107 4.53 9.49 -19.09
C GLY A 107 3.49 10.07 -18.12
N TYR A 108 3.83 10.15 -16.82
CA TYR A 108 2.92 10.64 -15.77
C TYR A 108 3.57 11.76 -14.98
N THR A 109 2.91 12.90 -14.88
CA THR A 109 3.32 13.99 -13.99
C THR A 109 2.64 13.87 -12.63
N THR A 110 3.43 13.94 -11.56
CA THR A 110 2.95 13.87 -10.18
C THR A 110 2.62 15.24 -9.62
N ASN A 111 3.28 16.31 -10.07
CA ASN A 111 3.27 17.63 -9.43
C ASN A 111 3.77 17.61 -7.98
N ALA A 112 4.50 16.55 -7.59
CA ALA A 112 4.95 16.36 -6.22
C ALA A 112 6.02 17.40 -5.85
N PRO A 113 5.84 18.20 -4.78
CA PRO A 113 6.89 19.11 -4.33
C PRO A 113 7.96 18.34 -3.54
N GLU A 114 9.19 18.86 -3.52
CA GLU A 114 10.25 18.28 -2.69
C GLU A 114 9.93 18.41 -1.20
N THR A 115 9.27 19.51 -0.81
CA THR A 115 8.89 19.80 0.58
C THR A 115 7.54 20.50 0.58
N PHE A 116 6.61 19.97 1.39
CA PHE A 116 5.34 20.61 1.67
C PHE A 116 5.49 21.74 2.68
N SER A 117 4.61 22.74 2.62
CA SER A 117 4.61 23.88 3.53
C SER A 117 4.44 23.49 5.01
N ASN A 118 3.82 22.35 5.29
CA ASN A 118 3.65 21.79 6.63
C ASN A 118 4.88 21.00 7.15
N GLY A 119 5.96 20.95 6.37
CA GLY A 119 7.27 20.41 6.75
C GLY A 119 7.51 18.94 6.40
N TYR A 120 6.58 18.27 5.73
CA TYR A 120 6.86 16.94 5.16
C TYR A 120 7.78 17.06 3.95
N ARG A 121 8.86 16.28 3.93
CA ARG A 121 9.87 16.28 2.87
C ARG A 121 9.85 14.95 2.14
N PHE A 122 10.02 15.01 0.81
CA PHE A 122 10.16 13.84 -0.03
C PHE A 122 11.33 12.98 0.48
N ASP A 123 11.06 11.71 0.72
CA ASP A 123 12.02 10.71 1.16
C ASP A 123 12.38 9.80 -0.01
N MET A 124 11.37 9.20 -0.65
CA MET A 124 11.56 8.19 -1.68
C MET A 124 10.32 8.08 -2.58
N GLY A 125 10.52 7.85 -3.86
CA GLY A 125 9.46 7.50 -4.80
C GLY A 125 9.70 6.12 -5.41
N MET A 126 8.62 5.46 -5.82
CA MET A 126 8.67 4.14 -6.46
C MET A 126 7.57 4.05 -7.53
N PRO A 127 7.89 3.56 -8.74
CA PRO A 127 6.86 3.16 -9.71
C PRO A 127 5.98 2.04 -9.15
N ILE A 128 4.69 2.13 -9.40
CA ILE A 128 3.74 1.09 -9.00
C ILE A 128 2.86 0.65 -10.16
N HIS A 129 2.46 -0.61 -10.12
CA HIS A 129 1.43 -1.19 -10.96
C HIS A 129 0.28 -1.68 -10.09
N GLN A 130 -0.95 -1.45 -10.53
CA GLN A 130 -2.14 -1.90 -9.82
C GLN A 130 -3.16 -2.49 -10.78
N ASP A 131 -3.75 -3.61 -10.38
CA ASP A 131 -4.82 -4.28 -11.09
C ASP A 131 -6.09 -4.32 -10.24
N ALA A 132 -7.21 -4.12 -10.91
CA ALA A 132 -8.54 -4.40 -10.41
C ALA A 132 -9.05 -5.70 -11.04
N MET A 133 -9.60 -6.58 -10.22
CA MET A 133 -10.04 -7.91 -10.61
C MET A 133 -11.54 -8.11 -10.32
N ASP A 134 -12.19 -8.94 -11.14
CA ASP A 134 -13.53 -9.44 -10.88
C ASP A 134 -13.53 -10.55 -9.82
N GLN A 135 -14.70 -11.14 -9.56
CA GLN A 135 -14.87 -12.21 -8.57
C GLN A 135 -14.13 -13.50 -8.92
N ASP A 136 -13.86 -13.73 -10.20
CA ASP A 136 -13.17 -14.93 -10.69
C ASP A 136 -11.65 -14.71 -10.77
N GLY A 137 -11.16 -13.55 -10.28
CA GLY A 137 -9.75 -13.19 -10.29
C GLY A 137 -9.24 -12.72 -11.65
N ASN A 138 -10.12 -12.46 -12.63
CA ASN A 138 -9.70 -11.90 -13.91
C ASN A 138 -9.39 -10.42 -13.75
N VAL A 139 -8.25 -9.98 -14.29
CA VAL A 139 -7.92 -8.56 -14.36
C VAL A 139 -8.87 -7.88 -15.34
N ILE A 140 -9.67 -6.94 -14.84
CA ILE A 140 -10.64 -6.16 -15.64
C ILE A 140 -10.17 -4.72 -15.89
N LYS A 141 -9.23 -4.22 -15.07
CA LYS A 141 -8.62 -2.90 -15.25
C LYS A 141 -7.23 -2.87 -14.63
N SER A 142 -6.32 -2.11 -15.22
CA SER A 142 -4.97 -1.90 -14.73
C SER A 142 -4.61 -0.42 -14.77
N THR A 143 -3.76 0.02 -13.85
CA THR A 143 -3.15 1.35 -13.87
C THR A 143 -1.70 1.29 -13.42
N GLU A 144 -0.87 2.09 -14.06
CA GLU A 144 0.46 2.43 -13.56
C GLU A 144 0.40 3.75 -12.79
N GLY A 145 1.45 4.02 -12.04
CA GLY A 145 1.56 5.24 -11.26
C GLY A 145 2.81 5.32 -10.42
N PHE A 146 2.75 6.20 -9.43
CA PHE A 146 3.80 6.38 -8.45
C PHE A 146 3.27 6.24 -7.03
N SER A 147 4.12 5.71 -6.17
CA SER A 147 3.97 5.81 -4.72
C SER A 147 5.13 6.66 -4.19
N LEU A 148 4.81 7.76 -3.51
CA LEU A 148 5.75 8.76 -3.03
C LEU A 148 5.68 8.84 -1.51
N ASN A 149 6.77 8.53 -0.83
CA ASN A 149 6.88 8.60 0.61
C ASN A 149 7.42 9.96 1.07
N TYR A 150 6.79 10.52 2.09
CA TYR A 150 7.16 11.78 2.71
C TYR A 150 7.36 11.60 4.21
N LYS A 151 8.43 12.21 4.74
CA LYS A 151 8.80 12.15 6.15
C LYS A 151 8.80 13.51 6.80
N LYS A 152 8.51 13.51 8.10
CA LYS A 152 8.65 14.66 8.99
C LYS A 152 9.08 14.16 10.36
N ASP A 153 10.16 14.73 10.88
CA ASP A 153 10.71 14.33 12.18
C ASP A 153 9.64 14.37 13.28
N GLY A 154 9.51 13.26 14.00
CA GLY A 154 8.54 13.10 15.10
C GLY A 154 7.11 12.76 14.67
N ASN A 155 6.82 12.67 13.37
CA ASN A 155 5.51 12.31 12.82
C ASN A 155 5.58 11.01 12.03
N GLN A 156 4.42 10.36 11.86
CA GLN A 156 4.30 9.20 10.96
C GLN A 156 4.44 9.64 9.50
N ASP A 157 4.96 8.75 8.67
CA ASP A 157 5.14 8.97 7.24
C ASP A 157 3.79 9.22 6.54
N VAL A 158 3.88 9.92 5.40
CA VAL A 158 2.74 10.18 4.52
C VAL A 158 3.05 9.56 3.16
N LEU A 159 2.12 8.74 2.67
CA LEU A 159 2.21 8.11 1.36
C LEU A 159 1.31 8.85 0.39
N ILE A 160 1.84 9.23 -0.77
CA ILE A 160 1.07 9.85 -1.85
C ILE A 160 1.09 8.91 -3.04
N THR A 161 -0.09 8.45 -3.43
CA THR A 161 -0.28 7.61 -4.61
C THR A 161 -0.83 8.46 -5.74
N VAL A 162 -0.20 8.40 -6.91
CA VAL A 162 -0.65 9.07 -8.13
C VAL A 162 -0.86 8.01 -9.21
N GLN A 163 -2.09 7.88 -9.69
CA GLN A 163 -2.49 6.89 -10.70
C GLN A 163 -3.04 7.56 -11.95
N GLY A 164 -2.87 6.92 -13.10
CA GLY A 164 -3.38 7.43 -14.37
C GLY A 164 -4.90 7.35 -14.55
N THR A 165 -5.58 6.45 -13.84
CA THR A 165 -7.05 6.33 -13.87
C THR A 165 -7.59 5.71 -12.59
N SER A 166 -8.84 6.00 -12.25
CA SER A 166 -9.52 5.38 -11.11
C SER A 166 -9.72 3.90 -11.38
N LEU A 167 -9.27 3.03 -10.48
CA LEU A 167 -9.61 1.61 -10.57
C LEU A 167 -11.08 1.33 -10.26
N TYR A 168 -11.78 2.26 -9.61
CA TYR A 168 -13.18 2.12 -9.22
C TYR A 168 -14.11 3.00 -10.06
N ASP A 169 -15.28 2.48 -10.40
CA ASP A 169 -16.31 3.21 -11.15
C ASP A 169 -17.18 4.09 -10.23
N GLU A 170 -17.31 3.72 -8.96
CA GLU A 170 -18.05 4.48 -7.95
C GLU A 170 -17.07 5.10 -6.94
N GLU A 171 -17.29 6.37 -6.60
CA GLU A 171 -16.56 7.02 -5.51
C GLU A 171 -17.21 6.66 -4.18
N GLY A 172 -16.39 6.31 -3.19
CA GLY A 172 -16.85 6.09 -1.81
C GLY A 172 -17.49 7.35 -1.21
N GLN A 173 -18.21 7.18 -0.11
CA GLN A 173 -18.80 8.30 0.62
C GLN A 173 -17.72 8.97 1.49
N PRO A 174 -17.38 10.26 1.25
CA PRO A 174 -16.41 10.96 2.08
C PRO A 174 -17.00 11.36 3.44
N ASP A 175 -16.18 11.40 4.48
CA ASP A 175 -16.54 11.97 5.78
C ASP A 175 -16.63 13.50 5.71
N GLN A 176 -15.72 14.10 4.94
CA GLN A 176 -15.65 15.54 4.72
C GLN A 176 -15.21 15.82 3.29
N THR A 177 -15.74 16.90 2.72
CA THR A 177 -15.36 17.38 1.39
C THR A 177 -14.78 18.78 1.48
N PHE A 178 -13.74 19.04 0.71
CA PHE A 178 -13.16 20.36 0.51
C PHE A 178 -13.21 20.71 -0.98
N ASP A 179 -13.14 22.01 -1.30
CA ASP A 179 -12.95 22.49 -2.66
C ASP A 179 -11.61 23.21 -2.73
N HIS A 180 -10.83 22.92 -3.76
CA HIS A 180 -9.64 23.70 -4.11
C HIS A 180 -9.61 23.91 -5.62
N ASN A 181 -9.77 25.16 -6.05
CA ASN A 181 -9.80 25.53 -7.47
C ASN A 181 -10.88 24.76 -8.29
N GLY A 182 -12.03 24.45 -7.70
CA GLY A 182 -13.10 23.68 -8.35
C GLY A 182 -12.85 22.18 -8.40
N ILE A 183 -11.76 21.69 -7.79
CA ILE A 183 -11.49 20.27 -7.60
C ILE A 183 -12.02 19.87 -6.22
N THR A 184 -12.90 18.88 -6.20
CA THR A 184 -13.41 18.31 -4.94
C THR A 184 -12.38 17.37 -4.32
N LEU A 185 -12.05 17.62 -3.06
CA LEU A 185 -11.15 16.79 -2.25
C LEU A 185 -11.98 16.01 -1.23
N ASN A 186 -11.92 14.69 -1.32
CA ASN A 186 -12.69 13.75 -0.53
C ASN A 186 -11.84 13.20 0.61
N TYR A 187 -12.14 13.58 1.85
CA TYR A 187 -11.46 13.09 3.04
C TYR A 187 -12.22 11.92 3.65
N THR A 188 -11.51 10.85 4.01
CA THR A 188 -12.02 9.75 4.84
C THR A 188 -11.12 9.48 6.03
N ARG A 189 -11.72 8.96 7.09
CA ARG A 189 -11.05 8.53 8.30
C ARG A 189 -11.61 7.18 8.74
N ASP A 190 -10.84 6.15 8.45
CA ASP A 190 -11.24 4.77 8.63
C ASP A 190 -10.55 4.13 9.83
N GLN A 191 -11.30 3.34 10.61
CA GLN A 191 -10.74 2.55 11.69
C GLN A 191 -10.31 1.19 11.16
N TYR A 192 -9.03 0.85 11.33
CA TYR A 192 -8.46 -0.42 10.91
C TYR A 192 -8.08 -1.27 12.12
N ARG A 193 -8.37 -2.56 12.04
CA ARG A 193 -7.87 -3.59 12.96
C ARG A 193 -7.03 -4.58 12.19
N PHE A 194 -5.72 -4.48 12.35
CA PHE A 194 -4.77 -5.43 11.77
C PHE A 194 -4.64 -6.65 12.67
N VAL A 195 -4.80 -7.84 12.11
CA VAL A 195 -4.92 -9.06 12.91
C VAL A 195 -4.07 -10.22 12.36
N PRO A 196 -3.71 -11.19 13.22
CA PRO A 196 -3.14 -12.45 12.80
C PRO A 196 -4.05 -13.24 11.85
N PRO A 197 -3.48 -14.09 10.97
CA PRO A 197 -4.26 -14.94 10.08
C PRO A 197 -5.28 -15.85 10.79
N ASP A 198 -5.01 -16.26 12.03
CA ASP A 198 -5.89 -17.14 12.82
C ASP A 198 -6.91 -16.39 13.68
N TYR A 199 -6.99 -15.05 13.55
CA TYR A 199 -7.89 -14.21 14.31
C TYR A 199 -9.37 -14.52 14.00
N GLN A 200 -10.15 -14.68 15.07
CA GLN A 200 -11.59 -14.95 14.98
C GLN A 200 -12.37 -13.65 15.20
N VAL A 201 -13.02 -13.17 14.14
CA VAL A 201 -13.86 -11.97 14.20
C VAL A 201 -15.11 -12.25 15.03
N SER A 202 -15.33 -11.41 16.04
CA SER A 202 -16.53 -11.46 16.88
C SER A 202 -17.77 -10.95 16.15
N ASP A 203 -18.96 -11.29 16.64
CA ASP A 203 -20.21 -10.81 16.03
C ASP A 203 -20.37 -9.28 16.13
N GLU A 204 -19.80 -8.65 17.16
CA GLU A 204 -19.74 -7.19 17.26
C GLU A 204 -18.88 -6.57 16.15
N GLU A 205 -17.71 -7.15 15.89
CA GLU A 205 -16.81 -6.67 14.85
C GLU A 205 -17.36 -6.87 13.45
N LYS A 206 -18.05 -8.01 13.19
CA LYS A 206 -18.78 -8.21 11.93
C LYS A 206 -19.85 -7.15 11.72
N ALA A 207 -20.56 -6.75 12.79
CA ALA A 207 -21.56 -5.71 12.70
C ALA A 207 -20.93 -4.35 12.36
N LYS A 208 -19.78 -4.01 12.97
CA LYS A 208 -19.03 -2.78 12.65
C LYS A 208 -18.46 -2.81 11.22
N GLU A 209 -17.94 -3.95 10.76
CA GLU A 209 -17.44 -4.11 9.40
C GLU A 209 -18.57 -3.97 8.36
N ALA A 210 -19.73 -4.59 8.62
CA ALA A 210 -20.92 -4.44 7.78
C ALA A 210 -21.48 -3.01 7.77
N ALA A 211 -21.26 -2.23 8.83
CA ALA A 211 -21.64 -0.83 8.92
C ALA A 211 -20.59 0.12 8.28
N GLY A 212 -19.44 -0.40 7.84
CA GLY A 212 -18.32 0.42 7.34
C GLY A 212 -17.56 1.18 8.44
N GLU A 213 -17.78 0.84 9.71
CA GLU A 213 -17.15 1.49 10.87
C GLU A 213 -15.80 0.89 11.24
N LEU A 214 -15.50 -0.33 10.78
CA LEU A 214 -14.26 -1.04 11.07
C LEU A 214 -13.79 -1.86 9.86
N TYR A 215 -12.52 -1.73 9.51
CA TYR A 215 -11.88 -2.54 8.47
C TYR A 215 -10.93 -3.55 9.13
N ILE A 216 -11.22 -4.83 9.00
CA ILE A 216 -10.36 -5.90 9.53
C ILE A 216 -9.37 -6.31 8.44
N SER A 217 -8.08 -6.18 8.75
CA SER A 217 -6.99 -6.45 7.80
C SER A 217 -6.10 -7.58 8.33
N TYR A 218 -6.05 -8.69 7.60
CA TYR A 218 -5.27 -9.86 7.98
C TYR A 218 -3.81 -9.75 7.56
N GLY A 219 -2.90 -10.30 8.37
CA GLY A 219 -1.47 -10.42 8.04
C GLY A 219 -0.50 -9.79 9.05
N SER A 220 -1.00 -9.22 10.14
CA SER A 220 -0.17 -8.70 11.23
C SER A 220 0.16 -9.79 12.24
N ASP A 221 1.36 -9.80 12.83
CA ASP A 221 1.74 -10.79 13.86
C ASP A 221 0.91 -10.67 15.16
N LYS A 222 0.26 -9.53 15.37
CA LYS A 222 -0.54 -9.21 16.55
C LYS A 222 -1.74 -8.35 16.19
N VAL A 223 -2.74 -8.32 17.05
CA VAL A 223 -3.86 -7.38 16.91
C VAL A 223 -3.36 -5.95 17.11
N GLN A 224 -3.62 -5.07 16.15
CA GLN A 224 -3.27 -3.65 16.19
C GLN A 224 -4.42 -2.82 15.67
N ASP A 225 -4.89 -1.88 16.49
CA ASP A 225 -5.86 -0.88 16.05
C ASP A 225 -5.12 0.35 15.54
N LYS A 226 -5.54 0.83 14.37
CA LYS A 226 -4.95 1.94 13.64
C LYS A 226 -6.04 2.83 13.08
N VAL A 227 -5.74 4.11 12.94
CA VAL A 227 -6.59 5.05 12.21
C VAL A 227 -5.92 5.40 10.91
N ALA A 228 -6.57 5.10 9.79
CA ALA A 228 -6.14 5.54 8.47
C ALA A 228 -6.88 6.82 8.10
N GLN A 229 -6.15 7.80 7.56
CA GLN A 229 -6.70 9.03 7.03
C GLN A 229 -6.33 9.12 5.56
N SER A 230 -7.30 9.44 4.72
CA SER A 230 -7.09 9.54 3.29
C SER A 230 -7.68 10.83 2.73
N MET A 231 -7.00 11.41 1.74
CA MET A 231 -7.51 12.50 0.93
C MET A 231 -7.42 12.09 -0.53
N LEU A 232 -8.56 11.92 -1.18
CA LEU A 232 -8.68 11.51 -2.57
C LEU A 232 -9.22 12.65 -3.43
N TRP A 233 -8.63 12.88 -4.59
CA TRP A 233 -9.19 13.77 -5.60
C TRP A 233 -8.79 13.34 -7.01
N LYS A 234 -9.47 13.92 -8.00
CA LYS A 234 -9.17 13.74 -9.41
C LYS A 234 -8.74 15.07 -10.02
N ASP A 235 -7.64 15.08 -10.77
CA ASP A 235 -7.23 16.22 -11.59
C ASP A 235 -7.06 15.74 -13.04
N GLY A 236 -8.08 15.98 -13.86
CA GLY A 236 -8.23 15.35 -15.16
C GLY A 236 -8.46 13.85 -15.03
N GLU A 237 -7.64 13.04 -15.71
CA GLU A 237 -7.69 11.57 -15.62
C GLU A 237 -6.94 11.03 -14.40
N LYS A 238 -6.04 11.83 -13.83
CA LYS A 238 -5.18 11.41 -12.71
C LYS A 238 -5.98 11.32 -11.42
N VAL A 239 -5.73 10.25 -10.67
CA VAL A 239 -6.25 10.04 -9.33
C VAL A 239 -5.12 10.18 -8.34
N TYR A 240 -5.36 11.01 -7.33
CA TYR A 240 -4.43 11.26 -6.24
C TYR A 240 -5.01 10.76 -4.93
N ILE A 241 -4.17 10.12 -4.12
CA ILE A 241 -4.52 9.67 -2.79
C ILE A 241 -3.37 10.00 -1.85
N ILE A 242 -3.60 10.88 -0.88
CA ILE A 242 -2.71 11.03 0.28
C ILE A 242 -3.23 10.08 1.35
N THR A 243 -2.38 9.21 1.89
CA THR A 243 -2.70 8.30 2.98
C THR A 243 -1.72 8.50 4.14
N ALA A 244 -2.26 8.53 5.36
CA ALA A 244 -1.47 8.58 6.57
C ALA A 244 -2.09 7.68 7.64
N MET A 245 -1.26 6.98 8.42
CA MET A 245 -1.72 6.12 9.51
C MET A 245 -1.28 6.68 10.87
N ASP A 246 -2.20 6.73 11.83
CA ASP A 246 -1.99 7.29 13.17
C ASP A 246 -1.29 8.66 13.16
N ASN A 247 -1.60 9.48 12.16
CA ASN A 247 -0.95 10.76 11.96
C ASN A 247 -1.70 11.87 12.72
N PRO A 248 -1.01 12.86 13.32
CA PRO A 248 -1.70 13.97 13.97
C PRO A 248 -2.32 14.99 13.00
N MET A 249 -2.08 14.87 11.68
CA MET A 249 -2.66 15.76 10.68
C MET A 249 -4.19 15.74 10.72
N THR A 250 -4.78 16.93 10.63
CA THR A 250 -6.22 17.10 10.45
C THR A 250 -6.63 16.95 8.99
N ALA A 251 -7.92 16.79 8.73
CA ALA A 251 -8.47 16.82 7.37
C ALA A 251 -8.09 18.09 6.60
N ARG A 252 -8.00 19.24 7.30
CA ARG A 252 -7.57 20.51 6.70
C ARG A 252 -6.08 20.52 6.35
N ASP A 253 -5.23 19.90 7.15
CA ASP A 253 -3.80 19.78 6.84
C ASP A 253 -3.59 18.92 5.59
N MET A 254 -4.35 17.82 5.45
CA MET A 254 -4.32 16.99 4.24
C MET A 254 -4.90 17.73 3.02
N ALA A 255 -5.95 18.55 3.20
CA ALA A 255 -6.51 19.37 2.13
C ALA A 255 -5.51 20.44 1.65
N GLN A 256 -4.72 21.02 2.58
CA GLN A 256 -3.64 21.94 2.23
C GLN A 256 -2.55 21.24 1.41
N MET A 257 -2.12 20.04 1.81
CA MET A 257 -1.15 19.25 1.02
C MET A 257 -1.69 18.92 -0.39
N ALA A 258 -2.96 18.53 -0.50
CA ALA A 258 -3.61 18.30 -1.78
C ALA A 258 -3.66 19.57 -2.64
N GLY A 259 -3.96 20.73 -2.03
CA GLY A 259 -3.90 22.04 -2.70
C GLY A 259 -2.51 22.36 -3.25
N GLU A 260 -1.45 22.11 -2.47
CA GLU A 260 -0.06 22.29 -2.92
C GLU A 260 0.27 21.42 -4.14
N LEU A 261 -0.21 20.17 -4.21
CA LEU A 261 -0.05 19.30 -5.39
C LEU A 261 -0.83 19.81 -6.61
N ILE A 262 -2.04 20.35 -6.39
CA ILE A 262 -2.87 20.92 -7.46
C ILE A 262 -2.24 22.19 -8.03
N ASP A 263 -1.66 23.01 -7.17
CA ASP A 263 -1.06 24.30 -7.53
C ASP A 263 0.35 24.14 -8.14
N ASN A 264 1.06 23.07 -7.80
CA ASN A 264 2.44 22.80 -8.25
C ASN A 264 2.51 22.19 -9.67
N LYS A 265 1.79 22.79 -10.63
CA LYS A 265 1.84 22.37 -12.04
C LYS A 265 3.19 22.77 -12.64
N GLN A 266 4.04 21.77 -12.92
CA GLN A 266 5.32 21.93 -13.61
C GLN A 266 5.14 22.10 -15.13
#